data_AF-A0A0D2VPC7-F1
#
_entry.id   AF-A0A0D2VPC7-F1
#
_cell.length_a   1.000
_cell.length_b   1.000
_cell.length_c   1.000
_cell.angle_alpha   90.00
_cell.angle_beta   90.00
_cell.angle_gamma   90.00
#
_symmetry.space_group_name_H-M   'P 1'
#
loop_
_entity.id
_entity.type
_entity.pdbx_description
1 polymer ?
#
loop_
_entity_poly.entity_id
_entity_poly.type
_entity_poly.pdbx_seq_one_letter_code
_entity_poly.pdbx_strand_id
1 'polypeptide(L)'
;MGPARVARQPSRRYAPRYRACTAHAQLMRGQFLKLFDFFMPSVAKKFEPEFDALVHLMIYRLSVYAKDATYGQGLLSLKYADARRLREDDASPLRTAMPIAASAATMGASAGLTKWQKVLYGLAYIGGKWAWTRVNDISSYWQWSEREENDPLKRLWRLKENLDKLYKFLTVLNTILFLRDGRFPFLIDRILRIRQVYSTGSLSRQVSYEFMNRQLLWHGFAEFLLFLLPLINLQKIKNVALRILYFTTSMQQQQREQRLQKQLHQKGQQLDPKAALEIQRQQRLRDFEGPCGICGESPIGTPSVVPCGHVYCYVCIASNCLADSGYRCLRCNAPVDNKFERFVPPSPPASPSSSLARHVA
;
A
#
# COMPACT_ATOMS: atom_id res chain seq x y z
N MET A 1 4.96 30.16 -65.28
CA MET A 1 5.72 29.98 -64.02
C MET A 1 4.77 30.19 -62.86
N GLY A 2 4.19 29.12 -62.33
CA GLY A 2 3.29 29.16 -61.17
C GLY A 2 4.01 28.65 -59.92
N PRO A 3 3.75 29.22 -58.72
CA PRO A 3 4.48 28.82 -57.52
C PRO A 3 4.02 27.43 -57.06
N ALA A 4 5.01 26.55 -56.85
CA ALA A 4 4.84 25.19 -56.38
C ALA A 4 4.18 25.17 -54.98
N ARG A 5 3.06 24.45 -54.85
CA ARG A 5 2.46 24.09 -53.56
C ARG A 5 3.44 23.21 -52.80
N VAL A 6 4.02 23.76 -51.74
CA VAL A 6 4.74 22.98 -50.72
C VAL A 6 3.72 22.08 -50.02
N ALA A 7 3.80 20.78 -50.31
CA ALA A 7 2.99 19.75 -49.66
C ALA A 7 3.30 19.74 -48.15
N ARG A 8 2.29 20.05 -47.32
CA ARG A 8 2.37 19.85 -45.87
C ARG A 8 2.49 18.34 -45.60
N GLN A 9 3.69 17.90 -45.22
CA GLN A 9 3.88 16.58 -44.63
C GLN A 9 3.12 16.49 -43.30
N PRO A 10 2.33 15.42 -43.05
CA PRO A 10 1.73 15.19 -41.75
C PRO A 10 2.84 14.83 -40.76
N SER A 11 3.05 15.69 -39.77
CA SER A 11 3.94 15.43 -38.63
C SER A 11 3.57 14.08 -37.99
N ARG A 12 4.46 13.09 -38.12
CA ARG A 12 4.41 11.85 -37.32
C ARG A 12 4.53 12.24 -35.85
N ARG A 13 3.39 12.30 -35.14
CA ARG A 13 3.37 12.55 -33.69
C ARG A 13 3.71 11.26 -32.97
N TYR A 14 4.96 11.17 -32.53
CA TYR A 14 5.37 10.21 -31.51
C TYR A 14 4.61 10.51 -30.22
N ALA A 15 3.87 9.51 -29.72
CA ALA A 15 3.28 9.52 -28.40
C ALA A 15 4.32 9.04 -27.38
N PRO A 16 4.64 9.80 -26.31
CA PRO A 16 5.41 9.26 -25.20
C PRO A 16 4.50 8.95 -24.00
N ARG A 17 4.35 7.65 -23.80
CA ARG A 17 4.32 6.91 -22.53
C ARG A 17 4.48 7.72 -21.24
N TYR A 18 3.38 7.86 -20.53
CA TYR A 18 3.31 8.20 -19.09
C TYR A 18 3.71 7.06 -18.14
N ARG A 19 4.13 5.89 -18.67
CA ARG A 19 4.45 4.68 -17.88
C ARG A 19 5.82 4.70 -17.19
N ALA A 20 6.65 5.73 -17.39
CA ALA A 20 8.01 5.76 -16.84
C ALA A 20 8.08 6.20 -15.36
N CYS A 21 7.24 7.14 -14.91
CA CYS A 21 7.22 7.55 -13.49
C CYS A 21 6.61 6.49 -12.56
N THR A 22 5.72 5.64 -13.07
CA THR A 22 5.13 4.53 -12.28
C THR A 22 6.14 3.42 -12.00
N ALA A 23 7.09 3.16 -12.91
CA ALA A 23 8.07 2.08 -12.74
C ALA A 23 8.98 2.30 -11.53
N HIS A 24 9.30 3.57 -11.25
CA HIS A 24 10.12 3.97 -10.11
C HIS A 24 9.43 3.80 -8.76
N ALA A 25 8.18 4.25 -8.69
CA ALA A 25 7.34 4.02 -7.53
C ALA A 25 7.11 2.52 -7.32
N GLN A 26 7.00 1.74 -8.40
CA GLN A 26 6.87 0.27 -8.35
C GLN A 26 8.16 -0.42 -7.88
N LEU A 27 9.34 0.08 -8.24
CA LEU A 27 10.62 -0.49 -7.78
C LEU A 27 10.85 -0.24 -6.28
N MET A 28 10.65 1.01 -5.83
CA MET A 28 10.71 1.35 -4.40
C MET A 28 9.65 0.58 -3.60
N ARG A 29 8.43 0.46 -4.13
CA ARG A 29 7.35 -0.36 -3.54
C ARG A 29 7.75 -1.83 -3.42
N GLY A 30 8.32 -2.42 -4.48
CA GLY A 30 8.69 -3.84 -4.50
C GLY A 30 9.81 -4.19 -3.53
N GLN A 31 10.74 -3.26 -3.28
CA GLN A 31 11.79 -3.44 -2.28
C GLN A 31 11.31 -3.12 -0.86
N PHE A 32 10.47 -2.11 -0.68
CA PHE A 32 9.92 -1.72 0.63
C PHE A 32 8.91 -2.76 1.16
N LEU A 33 7.99 -3.24 0.33
CA LEU A 33 7.01 -4.25 0.75
C LEU A 33 7.65 -5.59 1.14
N LYS A 34 8.79 -5.97 0.54
CA LYS A 34 9.56 -7.14 0.97
C LYS A 34 10.08 -7.03 2.40
N LEU A 35 10.42 -5.82 2.85
CA LEU A 35 10.81 -5.56 4.23
C LEU A 35 9.59 -5.62 5.17
N PHE A 36 8.43 -5.12 4.75
CA PHE A 36 7.20 -5.15 5.56
C PHE A 36 6.53 -6.52 5.63
N ASP A 37 6.59 -7.32 4.56
CA ASP A 37 6.15 -8.72 4.53
C ASP A 37 6.85 -9.55 5.62
N PHE A 38 8.09 -9.20 5.94
CA PHE A 38 8.85 -9.87 6.99
C PHE A 38 8.37 -9.54 8.41
N PHE A 39 7.82 -8.33 8.62
CA PHE A 39 7.37 -7.89 9.94
C PHE A 39 5.91 -8.23 10.24
N MET A 40 4.98 -8.06 9.27
CA MET A 40 3.55 -8.41 9.42
C MET A 40 2.83 -8.43 8.04
N PRO A 41 2.69 -9.60 7.38
CA PRO A 41 2.08 -9.68 6.04
C PRO A 41 0.59 -9.31 6.02
N SER A 42 -0.14 -9.58 7.11
CA SER A 42 -1.58 -9.30 7.20
C SER A 42 -1.90 -7.81 7.36
N VAL A 43 -1.05 -7.06 8.06
CA VAL A 43 -1.21 -5.60 8.23
C VAL A 43 -0.78 -4.87 6.96
N ALA A 44 0.30 -5.33 6.32
CA ALA A 44 0.81 -4.74 5.08
C ALA A 44 -0.25 -4.73 3.97
N LYS A 45 -0.93 -5.87 3.73
CA LYS A 45 -2.00 -5.96 2.73
C LYS A 45 -3.20 -5.06 3.05
N LYS A 46 -3.54 -4.89 4.33
CA LYS A 46 -4.66 -4.05 4.74
C LYS A 46 -4.39 -2.56 4.47
N PHE A 47 -3.15 -2.09 4.67
CA PHE A 47 -2.77 -0.69 4.52
C PHE A 47 -2.14 -0.33 3.16
N GLU A 48 -1.99 -1.30 2.27
CA GLU A 48 -1.44 -1.11 0.94
C GLU A 48 -2.13 0.01 0.11
N PRO A 49 -3.47 0.09 0.04
CA PRO A 49 -4.12 1.14 -0.74
C PRO A 49 -3.98 2.54 -0.11
N GLU A 50 -3.96 2.67 1.22
CA GLU A 50 -3.70 3.95 1.91
C GLU A 50 -2.30 4.47 1.59
N PHE A 51 -1.31 3.59 1.67
CA PHE A 51 0.07 3.96 1.39
C PHE A 51 0.25 4.36 -0.08
N ASP A 52 -0.34 3.61 -1.02
CA ASP A 52 -0.32 3.98 -2.44
C ASP A 52 -0.94 5.37 -2.66
N ALA A 53 -2.11 5.63 -2.06
CA ALA A 53 -2.78 6.92 -2.17
C ALA A 53 -1.96 8.06 -1.56
N LEU A 54 -1.34 7.84 -0.40
CA LEU A 54 -0.50 8.83 0.28
C LEU A 54 0.73 9.20 -0.55
N VAL A 55 1.42 8.21 -1.13
CA VAL A 55 2.57 8.45 -2.00
C VAL A 55 2.15 9.24 -3.24
N HIS A 56 1.05 8.85 -3.90
CA HIS A 56 0.55 9.59 -5.06
C HIS A 56 0.08 11.00 -4.69
N LEU A 57 -0.50 11.20 -3.50
CA LEU A 57 -0.85 12.51 -2.97
C LEU A 57 0.40 13.38 -2.74
N MET A 58 1.46 12.82 -2.18
CA MET A 58 2.73 13.52 -1.98
C MET A 58 3.35 13.92 -3.31
N ILE A 59 3.40 13.00 -4.28
CA ILE A 59 3.88 13.28 -5.64
C ILE A 59 3.02 14.38 -6.28
N TYR A 60 1.70 14.30 -6.17
CA TYR A 60 0.77 15.28 -6.73
C TYR A 60 0.97 16.67 -6.12
N ARG A 61 1.12 16.74 -4.78
CA ARG A 61 1.33 17.98 -4.03
C ARG A 61 2.65 18.67 -4.40
N LEU A 62 3.69 17.90 -4.67
CA LEU A 62 5.03 18.40 -5.03
C LEU A 62 5.20 18.68 -6.53
N SER A 63 4.38 18.06 -7.39
CA SER A 63 4.44 18.22 -8.85
C SER A 63 3.32 19.11 -9.38
N VAL A 64 2.14 18.56 -9.62
CA VAL A 64 1.03 19.25 -10.29
C VAL A 64 0.52 20.43 -9.46
N TYR A 65 0.40 20.29 -8.14
CA TYR A 65 -0.11 21.39 -7.30
C TYR A 65 0.86 22.58 -7.27
N ALA A 66 2.16 22.31 -7.16
CA ALA A 66 3.20 23.34 -7.03
C ALA A 66 3.70 23.91 -8.37
N LYS A 67 3.82 23.07 -9.41
CA LYS A 67 4.50 23.41 -10.69
C LYS A 67 3.58 23.33 -11.92
N ASP A 68 2.29 23.00 -11.74
CA ASP A 68 1.32 22.83 -12.83
C ASP A 68 1.74 21.82 -13.91
N ALA A 69 2.66 20.92 -13.58
CA ALA A 69 3.17 19.89 -14.47
C ALA A 69 3.56 18.66 -13.66
N THR A 70 3.38 17.48 -14.27
CA THR A 70 4.03 16.27 -13.77
C THR A 70 5.54 16.34 -14.03
N TYR A 71 6.33 15.57 -13.28
CA TYR A 71 7.79 15.51 -13.50
C TYR A 71 8.16 15.15 -14.95
N GLY A 72 7.46 14.19 -15.55
CA GLY A 72 7.67 13.81 -16.96
C GLY A 72 7.30 14.92 -17.95
N GLN A 73 6.21 15.64 -17.71
CA GLN A 73 5.84 16.79 -18.53
C GLN A 73 6.84 17.94 -18.41
N GLY A 74 7.37 18.18 -17.21
CA GLY A 74 8.41 19.18 -16.98
C GLY A 74 9.65 18.95 -17.85
N LEU A 75 10.07 17.69 -18.02
CA LEU A 75 11.18 17.33 -18.93
C LEU A 75 10.86 17.58 -20.41
N LEU A 76 9.59 17.52 -20.78
CA LEU A 76 9.10 17.81 -22.13
C LEU A 76 8.70 19.28 -22.32
N SER A 77 8.96 20.14 -21.34
CA SER A 77 8.50 21.53 -21.31
C SER A 77 6.98 21.66 -21.53
N LEU A 78 6.20 20.72 -20.99
CA LEU A 78 4.74 20.71 -21.01
C LEU A 78 4.20 21.14 -19.64
N LYS A 79 3.10 21.89 -19.65
CA LYS A 79 2.35 22.33 -18.46
C LYS A 79 0.85 22.13 -18.67
N TYR A 80 0.12 21.96 -17.58
CA TYR A 80 -1.33 21.99 -17.55
C TYR A 80 -1.84 23.43 -17.53
N ALA A 81 -2.82 23.72 -18.37
CA ALA A 81 -3.49 25.01 -18.47
C ALA A 81 -5.01 24.84 -18.59
N ASP A 82 -5.76 25.84 -18.15
CA ASP A 82 -7.23 25.83 -18.27
C ASP A 82 -7.65 26.09 -19.73
N ALA A 83 -8.33 25.12 -20.36
CA ALA A 83 -8.78 25.21 -21.74
C ALA A 83 -9.82 26.31 -21.97
N ARG A 84 -10.49 26.80 -20.91
CA ARG A 84 -11.45 27.91 -21.00
C ARG A 84 -10.76 29.23 -21.28
N ARG A 85 -9.64 29.47 -20.61
CA ARG A 85 -8.85 30.71 -20.72
C ARG A 85 -8.05 30.78 -22.02
N LEU A 86 -7.65 29.62 -22.54
CA LEU A 86 -6.97 29.53 -23.85
C LEU A 86 -7.87 29.85 -25.05
N ARG A 87 -9.20 29.82 -24.89
CA ARG A 87 -10.16 30.03 -25.98
C ARG A 87 -10.49 31.53 -26.21
N GLU A 88 -10.22 32.38 -25.23
CA GLU A 88 -10.40 33.84 -25.36
C GLU A 88 -9.31 34.48 -26.25
N ASP A 89 -8.09 33.93 -26.25
CA ASP A 89 -6.98 34.45 -27.06
C ASP A 89 -7.14 34.15 -28.57
N ASP A 90 -7.83 33.06 -28.94
CA ASP A 90 -8.11 32.70 -30.35
C ASP A 90 -9.31 33.48 -30.95
N ALA A 91 -10.11 34.17 -30.12
CA ALA A 91 -11.37 34.80 -30.54
C ALA A 91 -11.29 36.32 -30.80
N SER A 92 -10.13 36.96 -30.58
CA SER A 92 -9.92 38.38 -30.88
C SER A 92 -9.45 38.55 -32.34
N PRO A 93 -10.28 39.09 -33.28
CA PRO A 93 -9.96 39.12 -34.71
C PRO A 93 -8.85 40.11 -35.11
N LEU A 94 -8.33 40.90 -34.18
CA LEU A 94 -7.47 42.07 -34.45
C LEU A 94 -5.98 41.85 -34.12
N ARG A 95 -5.51 40.61 -33.93
CA ARG A 95 -4.10 40.32 -33.58
C ARG A 95 -3.37 39.35 -34.49
N THR A 96 -3.86 39.10 -35.70
CA THR A 96 -3.25 38.21 -36.71
C THR A 96 -1.97 38.76 -37.36
N ALA A 97 -1.37 39.83 -36.83
CA ALA A 97 -0.15 40.46 -37.34
C ALA A 97 0.94 40.64 -36.27
N MET A 98 0.97 39.81 -35.22
CA MET A 98 2.12 39.73 -34.31
C MET A 98 2.94 38.46 -34.61
N PRO A 99 4.28 38.54 -34.64
CA PRO A 99 5.13 37.39 -34.85
C PRO A 99 4.87 36.34 -33.77
N ILE A 100 4.84 35.07 -34.17
CA ILE A 100 4.52 33.88 -33.35
C ILE A 100 5.36 33.80 -32.05
N ALA A 101 6.48 34.53 -31.98
CA ALA A 101 7.31 34.67 -30.77
C ALA A 101 6.69 35.58 -29.68
N ALA A 102 5.92 36.62 -30.05
CA ALA A 102 5.31 37.56 -29.10
C ALA A 102 4.09 36.97 -28.39
N SER A 103 3.32 36.10 -29.04
CA SER A 103 2.20 35.38 -28.39
C SER A 103 2.70 34.33 -27.41
N ALA A 104 3.85 33.70 -27.67
CA ALA A 104 4.50 32.78 -26.73
C ALA A 104 5.03 33.47 -25.47
N ALA A 105 5.51 34.71 -25.58
CA ALA A 105 5.99 35.50 -24.45
C ALA A 105 4.85 35.95 -23.51
N THR A 106 3.67 36.29 -24.05
CA THR A 106 2.47 36.58 -23.24
C THR A 106 1.76 35.33 -22.72
N MET A 107 1.90 34.17 -23.37
CA MET A 107 1.36 32.88 -22.88
C MET A 107 2.10 32.33 -21.63
N GLY A 108 3.26 32.89 -21.29
CA GLY A 108 4.01 32.52 -20.09
C GLY A 108 3.41 33.00 -18.77
N ALA A 109 2.44 33.93 -18.79
CA ALA A 109 2.13 34.74 -17.60
C ALA A 109 0.83 34.42 -16.83
N SER A 110 -0.20 33.70 -17.32
CA SER A 110 -1.45 33.64 -16.51
C SER A 110 -2.49 32.53 -16.74
N ALA A 111 -2.29 31.52 -17.59
CA ALA A 111 -3.29 30.45 -17.75
C ALA A 111 -3.04 29.21 -16.85
N GLY A 112 -2.45 29.39 -15.66
CA GLY A 112 -2.29 28.31 -14.68
C GLY A 112 -3.65 27.74 -14.22
N LEU A 113 -3.67 26.49 -13.76
CA LEU A 113 -4.89 25.84 -13.27
C LEU A 113 -5.48 26.61 -12.08
N THR A 114 -6.80 26.72 -12.03
CA THR A 114 -7.49 27.26 -10.84
C THR A 114 -7.25 26.36 -9.62
N LYS A 115 -7.21 26.94 -8.42
CA LYS A 115 -7.01 26.19 -7.16
C LYS A 115 -8.03 25.03 -7.04
N TRP A 116 -9.28 25.27 -7.41
CA TRP A 116 -10.33 24.26 -7.43
C TRP A 116 -10.12 23.17 -8.48
N GLN A 117 -9.69 23.52 -9.70
CA GLN A 117 -9.33 22.50 -10.70
C GLN A 117 -8.17 21.61 -10.22
N LYS A 118 -7.17 22.18 -9.53
CA LYS A 118 -6.09 21.38 -8.93
C LYS A 118 -6.65 20.40 -7.90
N VAL A 119 -7.41 20.90 -6.91
CA VAL A 119 -7.99 20.04 -5.87
C VAL A 119 -8.88 18.95 -6.47
N LEU A 120 -9.78 19.32 -7.39
CA LEU A 120 -10.71 18.38 -8.00
C LEU A 120 -9.99 17.35 -8.89
N TYR A 121 -8.95 17.75 -9.61
CA TYR A 121 -8.12 16.84 -10.39
C TYR A 121 -7.36 15.84 -9.49
N GLY A 122 -6.74 16.33 -8.41
CA GLY A 122 -6.07 15.47 -7.43
C GLY A 122 -7.03 14.50 -6.74
N LEU A 123 -8.21 14.98 -6.34
CA LEU A 123 -9.26 14.17 -5.72
C LEU A 123 -9.80 13.12 -6.70
N ALA A 124 -10.10 13.49 -7.93
CA ALA A 124 -10.62 12.56 -8.93
C ALA A 124 -9.58 11.51 -9.32
N TYR A 125 -8.32 11.89 -9.48
CA TYR A 125 -7.25 10.98 -9.90
C TYR A 125 -6.80 10.04 -8.76
N ILE A 126 -6.48 10.60 -7.58
CA ILE A 126 -5.97 9.83 -6.45
C ILE A 126 -7.11 9.20 -5.67
N GLY A 127 -8.08 10.02 -5.28
CA GLY A 127 -9.25 9.58 -4.50
C GLY A 127 -10.13 8.64 -5.30
N GLY A 128 -10.32 8.88 -6.61
CA GLY A 128 -11.06 7.97 -7.48
C GLY A 128 -10.41 6.58 -7.58
N LYS A 129 -9.09 6.53 -7.81
CA LYS A 129 -8.34 5.26 -7.84
C LYS A 129 -8.41 4.53 -6.48
N TRP A 130 -8.15 5.24 -5.38
CA TRP A 130 -8.20 4.68 -4.03
C TRP A 130 -9.58 4.16 -3.67
N ALA A 131 -10.64 4.96 -3.89
CA ALA A 131 -12.01 4.57 -3.59
C ALA A 131 -12.43 3.35 -4.41
N TRP A 132 -12.04 3.30 -5.69
CA TRP A 132 -12.31 2.14 -6.54
C TRP A 132 -11.65 0.86 -6.01
N THR A 133 -10.37 0.93 -5.64
CA THR A 133 -9.65 -0.19 -5.02
C THR A 133 -10.32 -0.62 -3.72
N ARG A 134 -10.68 0.32 -2.83
CA ARG A 134 -11.34 -0.01 -1.57
C ARG A 134 -12.72 -0.64 -1.75
N VAL A 135 -13.53 -0.13 -2.67
CA VAL A 135 -14.82 -0.74 -3.00
C VAL A 135 -14.63 -2.14 -3.58
N ASN A 136 -13.56 -2.39 -4.33
CA ASN A 136 -13.25 -3.74 -4.83
C ASN A 136 -12.84 -4.69 -3.70
N ASP A 137 -11.98 -4.27 -2.78
CA ASP A 137 -11.54 -5.08 -1.63
C ASP A 137 -12.71 -5.42 -0.69
N ILE A 138 -13.58 -4.44 -0.43
CA ILE A 138 -14.77 -4.64 0.40
C ILE A 138 -15.74 -5.57 -0.34
N SER A 139 -15.96 -5.34 -1.64
CA SER A 139 -16.83 -6.18 -2.48
C SER A 139 -16.39 -7.64 -2.52
N SER A 140 -15.09 -7.92 -2.48
CA SER A 140 -14.56 -9.29 -2.48
C SER A 140 -14.56 -9.92 -1.09
N TYR A 141 -14.24 -9.15 -0.04
CA TYR A 141 -14.26 -9.63 1.34
C TYR A 141 -15.65 -10.09 1.80
N TRP A 142 -16.69 -9.38 1.38
CA TRP A 142 -18.09 -9.67 1.73
C TRP A 142 -18.84 -10.48 0.64
N GLN A 143 -18.12 -10.99 -0.37
CA GLN A 143 -18.66 -11.76 -1.51
C GLN A 143 -20.00 -11.23 -2.06
N TRP A 144 -20.05 -9.94 -2.41
CA TRP A 144 -21.30 -9.31 -2.87
C TRP A 144 -21.92 -9.98 -4.11
N SER A 145 -21.14 -10.76 -4.85
CA SER A 145 -21.58 -11.54 -6.00
C SER A 145 -22.37 -12.80 -5.64
N GLU A 146 -22.21 -13.38 -4.46
CA GLU A 146 -22.82 -14.68 -4.10
C GLU A 146 -24.09 -14.54 -3.24
N ARG A 147 -24.42 -13.30 -2.83
CA ARG A 147 -25.59 -13.00 -2.00
C ARG A 147 -26.91 -13.13 -2.76
N GLU A 148 -27.99 -13.37 -2.01
CA GLU A 148 -29.35 -13.51 -2.51
C GLU A 148 -29.84 -12.27 -3.27
N GLU A 149 -30.76 -12.47 -4.21
CA GLU A 149 -31.20 -11.47 -5.19
C GLU A 149 -31.96 -10.28 -4.56
N ASN A 150 -32.59 -10.49 -3.42
CA ASN A 150 -33.37 -9.46 -2.71
C ASN A 150 -32.51 -8.53 -1.85
N ASP A 151 -31.22 -8.84 -1.66
CA ASP A 151 -30.35 -8.06 -0.79
C ASP A 151 -29.92 -6.72 -1.42
N PRO A 152 -29.89 -5.61 -0.65
CA PRO A 152 -29.44 -4.32 -1.14
C PRO A 152 -27.97 -4.33 -1.57
N LEU A 153 -27.12 -5.18 -0.95
CA LEU A 153 -25.71 -5.30 -1.30
C LEU A 153 -25.51 -5.87 -2.71
N LYS A 154 -26.37 -6.79 -3.16
CA LYS A 154 -26.34 -7.33 -4.52
C LYS A 154 -26.73 -6.26 -5.55
N ARG A 155 -27.68 -5.37 -5.22
CA ARG A 155 -28.02 -4.20 -6.05
C ARG A 155 -26.84 -3.23 -6.16
N LEU A 156 -26.13 -2.96 -5.06
CA LEU A 156 -24.92 -2.13 -5.06
C LEU A 156 -23.81 -2.75 -5.94
N TRP A 157 -23.66 -4.07 -5.94
CA TRP A 157 -22.74 -4.76 -6.84
C TRP A 157 -23.12 -4.58 -8.31
N ARG A 158 -24.41 -4.72 -8.68
CA ARG A 158 -24.87 -4.44 -10.05
C ARG A 158 -24.65 -2.98 -10.47
N LEU A 159 -24.92 -2.04 -9.56
CA LEU A 159 -24.69 -0.61 -9.80
C LEU A 159 -23.20 -0.34 -10.07
N LYS A 160 -22.32 -0.88 -9.22
CA LYS A 160 -20.85 -0.81 -9.40
C LYS A 160 -20.44 -1.36 -10.77
N GLU A 161 -20.96 -2.54 -11.15
CA GLU A 161 -20.60 -3.17 -12.42
C GLU A 161 -21.10 -2.36 -13.64
N ASN A 162 -22.30 -1.79 -13.54
CA ASN A 162 -22.85 -0.90 -14.58
C ASN A 162 -22.05 0.40 -14.68
N LEU A 163 -21.63 0.98 -13.55
CA LEU A 163 -20.75 2.16 -13.53
C LEU A 163 -19.38 1.85 -14.15
N ASP A 164 -18.81 0.67 -13.91
CA ASP A 164 -17.56 0.24 -14.53
C ASP A 164 -17.70 0.12 -16.06
N LYS A 165 -18.79 -0.52 -16.53
CA LYS A 165 -19.12 -0.62 -17.95
C LYS A 165 -19.29 0.77 -18.58
N LEU A 166 -20.02 1.67 -17.92
CA LEU A 166 -20.24 3.05 -18.37
C LEU A 166 -18.93 3.84 -18.43
N TYR A 167 -18.07 3.75 -17.41
CA TYR A 167 -16.78 4.43 -17.39
C TYR A 167 -15.87 3.95 -18.53
N LYS A 168 -15.83 2.64 -18.78
CA LYS A 168 -15.08 2.04 -19.90
C LYS A 168 -15.59 2.55 -21.24
N PHE A 169 -16.91 2.58 -21.43
CA PHE A 169 -17.53 3.12 -22.64
C PHE A 169 -17.19 4.61 -22.85
N LEU A 170 -17.36 5.44 -21.82
CA LEU A 170 -17.02 6.87 -21.87
C LEU A 170 -15.53 7.10 -22.15
N THR A 171 -14.66 6.24 -21.63
CA THR A 171 -13.21 6.30 -21.89
C THR A 171 -12.89 5.98 -23.35
N VAL A 172 -13.53 4.96 -23.94
CA VAL A 172 -13.39 4.64 -25.38
C VAL A 172 -13.89 5.80 -26.23
N LEU A 173 -15.07 6.35 -25.92
CA LEU A 173 -15.62 7.51 -26.63
C LEU A 173 -14.70 8.73 -26.52
N ASN A 174 -14.17 9.02 -25.32
CA ASN A 174 -13.20 10.09 -25.11
C ASN A 174 -11.95 9.88 -25.97
N THR A 175 -11.46 8.64 -26.05
CA THR A 175 -10.29 8.27 -26.85
C THR A 175 -10.54 8.48 -28.34
N ILE A 176 -11.70 8.09 -28.86
CA ILE A 176 -12.09 8.35 -30.27
C ILE A 176 -12.10 9.85 -30.56
N LEU A 177 -12.75 10.63 -29.68
CA LEU A 177 -12.80 12.08 -29.83
C LEU A 177 -11.42 12.75 -29.67
N PHE A 178 -10.55 12.17 -28.83
CA PHE A 178 -9.16 12.59 -28.71
C PHE A 178 -8.35 12.31 -29.98
N LEU A 179 -8.56 11.17 -30.62
CA LEU A 179 -7.89 10.84 -31.90
C LEU A 179 -8.31 11.79 -33.02
N ARG A 180 -9.56 12.29 -33.00
CA ARG A 180 -10.04 13.28 -33.97
C ARG A 180 -9.52 14.69 -33.68
N ASP A 181 -9.67 15.17 -32.44
CA ASP A 181 -9.46 16.59 -32.10
C ASP A 181 -8.08 16.87 -31.47
N GLY A 182 -7.42 15.86 -30.90
CA GLY A 182 -6.07 15.94 -30.30
C GLY A 182 -5.97 16.76 -29.01
N ARG A 183 -7.08 17.07 -28.34
CA ARG A 183 -7.12 18.04 -27.22
C ARG A 183 -7.00 17.43 -25.82
N PHE A 184 -7.87 16.46 -25.49
CA PHE A 184 -8.03 15.91 -24.13
C PHE A 184 -7.74 14.40 -24.09
N PRO A 185 -6.56 13.97 -23.58
CA PRO A 185 -6.19 12.56 -23.54
C PRO A 185 -7.06 11.71 -22.59
N PHE A 186 -7.44 12.26 -21.44
CA PHE A 186 -8.20 11.54 -20.41
C PHE A 186 -9.62 12.08 -20.23
N LEU A 187 -10.54 11.23 -19.75
CA LEU A 187 -11.91 11.63 -19.45
C LEU A 187 -11.95 12.71 -18.36
N ILE A 188 -11.12 12.56 -17.33
CA ILE A 188 -10.98 13.53 -16.22
C ILE A 188 -10.52 14.89 -16.75
N ASP A 189 -9.54 14.90 -17.67
CA ASP A 189 -9.04 16.13 -18.31
C ASP A 189 -10.15 16.82 -19.12
N ARG A 190 -11.03 16.06 -19.77
CA ARG A 190 -12.15 16.61 -20.53
C ARG A 190 -13.23 17.21 -19.63
N ILE A 191 -13.60 16.53 -18.55
CA ILE A 191 -14.59 17.02 -17.59
C ILE A 191 -14.11 18.31 -16.94
N LEU A 192 -12.83 18.35 -16.54
CA LEU A 192 -12.22 19.51 -15.88
C LEU A 192 -11.70 20.58 -16.85
N ARG A 193 -11.77 20.30 -18.15
CA ARG A 193 -11.27 21.14 -19.25
C ARG A 193 -9.82 21.55 -19.06
N ILE A 194 -8.99 20.60 -18.64
CA ILE A 194 -7.54 20.78 -18.46
C ILE A 194 -6.85 20.39 -19.76
N ARG A 195 -6.02 21.29 -20.30
CA ARG A 195 -5.25 21.05 -21.54
C ARG A 195 -3.76 21.06 -21.24
N GLN A 196 -3.00 20.23 -21.96
CA GLN A 196 -1.53 20.25 -21.94
C GLN A 196 -1.03 21.23 -23.00
N VAL A 197 -0.21 22.20 -22.59
CA VAL A 197 0.36 23.24 -23.45
C VAL A 197 1.87 23.32 -23.22
N TYR A 198 2.64 23.71 -24.23
CA TYR A 198 4.07 23.93 -24.09
C TYR A 198 4.35 25.17 -23.23
N SER A 199 5.28 25.06 -22.29
CA SER A 199 5.67 26.14 -21.38
C SER A 199 6.66 27.13 -22.01
N THR A 200 7.40 26.73 -23.04
CA THR A 200 8.46 27.55 -23.67
C THR A 200 8.44 27.36 -25.19
N GLY A 201 8.64 28.44 -25.93
CA GLY A 201 8.57 28.47 -27.39
C GLY A 201 9.83 27.99 -28.12
N SER A 202 10.98 27.89 -27.43
CA SER A 202 12.21 27.34 -28.01
C SER A 202 12.74 26.19 -27.16
N LEU A 203 12.82 25.01 -27.77
CA LEU A 203 13.44 23.83 -27.19
C LEU A 203 14.94 23.86 -27.52
N SER A 204 15.76 24.59 -26.77
CA SER A 204 17.17 24.22 -26.70
C SER A 204 17.23 22.93 -25.89
N ARG A 205 17.16 21.78 -26.57
CA ARG A 205 17.20 20.45 -25.96
C ARG A 205 18.56 20.21 -25.32
N GLN A 206 18.78 20.77 -24.14
CA GLN A 206 19.80 20.27 -23.23
C GLN A 206 19.22 19.01 -22.60
N VAL A 207 19.74 17.85 -23.01
CA VAL A 207 19.41 16.58 -22.36
C VAL A 207 19.94 16.68 -20.93
N SER A 208 19.06 16.90 -19.96
CA SER A 208 19.44 17.01 -18.55
C SER A 208 19.84 15.63 -18.02
N TYR A 209 21.15 15.31 -18.07
CA TYR A 209 21.69 14.05 -17.58
C TYR A 209 21.59 13.88 -16.05
N GLU A 210 21.29 14.94 -15.32
CA GLU A 210 21.20 14.92 -13.86
C GLU A 210 20.24 13.84 -13.33
N PHE A 211 19.03 13.75 -13.89
CA PHE A 211 18.05 12.76 -13.46
C PHE A 211 18.43 11.34 -13.84
N MET A 212 19.05 11.16 -15.02
CA MET A 212 19.52 9.84 -15.48
C MET A 212 20.69 9.34 -14.61
N ASN A 213 21.63 10.22 -14.29
CA ASN A 213 22.81 9.89 -13.49
C ASN A 213 22.44 9.61 -12.04
N ARG A 214 21.56 10.43 -11.44
CA ARG A 214 21.01 10.14 -10.11
C ARG A 214 20.30 8.79 -10.11
N GLN A 215 19.60 8.46 -11.20
CA GLN A 215 18.88 7.20 -11.27
C GLN A 215 19.78 5.98 -11.35
N LEU A 216 20.81 6.04 -12.19
CA LEU A 216 21.80 4.98 -12.31
C LEU A 216 22.50 4.72 -10.98
N LEU A 217 22.84 5.81 -10.27
CA LEU A 217 23.49 5.74 -8.96
C LEU A 217 22.59 5.09 -7.91
N TRP A 218 21.34 5.54 -7.78
CA TRP A 218 20.40 4.96 -6.80
C TRP A 218 20.06 3.52 -7.12
N HIS A 219 19.93 3.16 -8.41
CA HIS A 219 19.70 1.79 -8.83
C HIS A 219 20.89 0.87 -8.49
N GLY A 220 22.11 1.27 -8.86
CA GLY A 220 23.32 0.51 -8.54
C GLY A 220 23.56 0.40 -7.03
N PHE A 221 23.27 1.47 -6.28
CA PHE A 221 23.32 1.44 -4.82
C PHE A 221 22.30 0.47 -4.20
N ALA A 222 21.07 0.43 -4.72
CA ALA A 222 20.04 -0.49 -4.25
C ALA A 222 20.39 -1.96 -4.59
N GLU A 223 20.94 -2.24 -5.77
CA GLU A 223 21.44 -3.58 -6.12
C GLU A 223 22.58 -4.01 -5.20
N PHE A 224 23.53 -3.11 -4.90
CA PHE A 224 24.58 -3.34 -3.92
C PHE A 224 24.01 -3.66 -2.53
N LEU A 225 23.01 -2.89 -2.07
CA LEU A 225 22.38 -3.13 -0.77
C LEU A 225 21.62 -4.46 -0.73
N LEU A 226 21.02 -4.88 -1.84
CA LEU A 226 20.42 -6.21 -1.95
C LEU A 226 21.45 -7.34 -1.87
N PHE A 227 22.69 -7.14 -2.31
CA PHE A 227 23.76 -8.11 -2.08
C PHE A 227 24.22 -8.15 -0.62
N LEU A 228 24.10 -7.04 0.10
CA LEU A 228 24.34 -6.99 1.55
C LEU A 228 23.19 -7.59 2.36
N LEU A 229 21.96 -7.61 1.83
CA LEU A 229 20.77 -8.08 2.54
C LEU A 229 20.87 -9.55 3.02
N PRO A 230 21.35 -10.53 2.21
CA PRO A 230 21.58 -11.90 2.67
C PRO A 230 22.67 -12.05 3.74
N LEU A 231 23.63 -11.11 3.80
CA LEU A 231 24.69 -11.12 4.82
C LEU A 231 24.18 -10.65 6.18
N ILE A 232 23.06 -9.92 6.20
CA ILE A 232 22.42 -9.44 7.42
C ILE A 232 21.33 -10.43 7.81
N ASN A 233 21.49 -11.09 8.96
CA ASN A 233 20.46 -11.97 9.49
C ASN A 233 19.27 -11.13 10.03
N LEU A 234 18.33 -10.79 9.14
CA LEU A 234 17.12 -10.04 9.49
C LEU A 234 16.28 -10.73 10.55
N GLN A 235 16.35 -12.06 10.65
CA GLN A 235 15.63 -12.81 11.68
C GLN A 235 16.18 -12.47 13.08
N LYS A 236 17.51 -12.41 13.23
CA LYS A 236 18.15 -11.98 14.50
C LYS A 236 17.74 -10.57 14.89
N ILE A 237 17.78 -9.63 13.96
CA ILE A 237 17.39 -8.23 14.22
C ILE A 237 15.90 -8.14 14.61
N LYS A 238 15.02 -8.84 13.89
CA LYS A 238 13.58 -8.92 14.22
C LYS A 238 13.37 -9.50 15.61
N ASN A 239 14.06 -10.58 15.96
CA ASN A 239 13.93 -11.20 17.27
C ASN A 239 14.44 -10.31 18.40
N VAL A 240 15.51 -9.54 18.17
CA VAL A 240 16.02 -8.54 19.12
C VAL A 240 15.03 -7.38 19.26
N ALA A 241 14.48 -6.85 18.16
CA ALA A 241 13.49 -5.78 18.18
C ALA A 241 12.19 -6.21 18.86
N LEU A 242 11.66 -7.37 18.50
CA LEU A 242 10.50 -7.97 19.16
C LEU A 242 10.79 -8.24 20.63
N ARG A 243 12.01 -8.68 20.99
CA ARG A 243 12.40 -8.83 22.39
C ARG A 243 12.32 -7.49 23.12
N ILE A 244 12.84 -6.40 22.56
CA ILE A 244 12.75 -5.07 23.21
C ILE A 244 11.28 -4.66 23.41
N LEU A 245 10.42 -4.88 22.41
CA LEU A 245 8.99 -4.56 22.47
C LEU A 245 8.24 -5.43 23.49
N TYR A 246 8.39 -6.75 23.43
CA TYR A 246 7.75 -7.70 24.35
C TYR A 246 8.37 -7.69 25.76
N PHE A 247 9.61 -7.22 25.93
CA PHE A 247 10.24 -7.08 27.24
C PHE A 247 9.56 -6.00 28.09
N THR A 248 9.07 -4.92 27.47
CA THR A 248 8.30 -3.91 28.21
C THR A 248 6.97 -4.45 28.75
N THR A 249 6.33 -5.38 28.04
CA THR A 249 5.06 -5.99 28.46
C THR A 249 5.28 -7.16 29.41
N SER A 250 6.32 -7.97 29.21
CA SER A 250 6.66 -9.08 30.10
C SER A 250 7.18 -8.62 31.46
N MET A 251 7.88 -7.49 31.55
CA MET A 251 8.30 -6.88 32.83
C MET A 251 7.12 -6.58 33.75
N GLN A 252 5.99 -6.08 33.22
CA GLN A 252 4.77 -5.86 34.01
C GLN A 252 4.14 -7.16 34.50
N GLN A 253 4.17 -8.21 33.67
CA GLN A 253 3.59 -9.52 34.00
C GLN A 253 4.44 -10.26 35.04
N GLN A 254 5.77 -10.26 34.88
CA GLN A 254 6.73 -10.81 35.84
C GLN A 254 6.68 -10.08 37.19
N GLN A 255 6.56 -8.74 37.20
CA GLN A 255 6.39 -7.99 38.45
C GLN A 255 5.06 -8.32 39.14
N ARG A 256 3.97 -8.52 38.39
CA ARG A 256 2.68 -8.93 38.95
C ARG A 256 2.75 -10.33 39.56
N GLU A 257 3.33 -11.29 38.84
CA GLU A 257 3.49 -12.67 39.31
C GLU A 257 4.44 -12.75 40.50
N GLN A 258 5.54 -11.99 40.52
CA GLN A 258 6.44 -11.90 41.67
C GLN A 258 5.77 -11.27 42.89
N ARG A 259 4.93 -10.23 42.70
CA ARG A 259 4.12 -9.66 43.80
C ARG A 259 3.13 -10.68 44.34
N LEU A 260 2.44 -11.43 43.47
CA LEU A 260 1.51 -12.49 43.86
C LEU A 260 2.23 -13.63 44.59
N GLN A 261 3.38 -14.08 44.07
CA GLN A 261 4.19 -15.11 44.72
C GLN A 261 4.70 -14.65 46.10
N LYS A 262 5.13 -13.40 46.24
CA LYS A 262 5.52 -12.82 47.54
C LYS A 262 4.33 -12.77 48.51
N GLN A 263 3.13 -12.43 48.04
CA GLN A 263 1.91 -12.47 48.85
C GLN A 263 1.52 -13.90 49.27
N LEU A 264 1.70 -14.88 48.40
CA LEU A 264 1.43 -16.30 48.69
C LEU A 264 2.48 -16.89 49.67
N HIS A 265 3.76 -16.55 49.50
CA HIS A 265 4.83 -16.94 50.43
C HIS A 265 4.65 -16.32 51.83
N GLN A 266 4.20 -15.07 51.92
CA GLN A 266 3.87 -14.43 53.20
C GLN A 266 2.74 -15.14 53.95
N LYS A 267 1.86 -15.87 53.26
CA LYS A 267 0.81 -16.69 53.87
C LYS A 267 1.28 -18.06 54.35
N GLY A 268 2.57 -18.39 54.27
CA GLY A 268 3.14 -19.64 54.79
C GLY A 268 2.67 -20.90 54.04
N GLN A 269 2.16 -20.73 52.82
CA GLN A 269 1.60 -21.81 52.02
C GLN A 269 2.66 -22.32 51.04
N GLN A 270 3.28 -23.46 51.33
CA GLN A 270 4.10 -24.18 50.35
C GLN A 270 3.19 -24.57 49.17
N LEU A 271 3.57 -24.18 47.94
CA LEU A 271 2.82 -24.59 46.76
C LEU A 271 2.92 -26.10 46.60
N ASP A 272 1.79 -26.79 46.66
CA ASP A 272 1.71 -28.19 46.30
C ASP A 272 2.27 -28.40 44.88
N PRO A 273 3.06 -29.46 44.62
CA PRO A 273 3.62 -29.72 43.30
C PRO A 273 2.53 -29.90 42.22
N LYS A 274 1.32 -30.30 42.62
CA LYS A 274 0.13 -30.36 41.74
C LYS A 274 -0.36 -28.98 41.32
N ALA A 275 -0.33 -28.00 42.21
CA ALA A 275 -0.76 -26.63 41.91
C ALA A 275 0.22 -25.93 40.95
N ALA A 276 1.53 -26.19 41.10
CA ALA A 276 2.54 -25.66 40.19
C ALA A 276 2.37 -26.19 38.74
N LEU A 277 2.08 -27.49 38.60
CA LEU A 277 1.83 -28.11 37.29
C LEU A 277 0.57 -27.54 36.62
N GLU A 278 -0.47 -27.26 37.40
CA GLU A 278 -1.72 -26.67 36.90
C GLU A 278 -1.53 -25.22 36.44
N ILE A 279 -0.74 -24.42 37.17
CA ILE A 279 -0.37 -23.06 36.74
C ILE A 279 0.35 -23.08 35.38
N GLN A 280 1.31 -24.00 35.21
CA GLN A 280 2.03 -24.17 33.95
C GLN A 280 1.11 -24.64 32.82
N ARG A 281 0.11 -25.48 33.12
CA ARG A 281 -0.92 -25.91 32.17
C ARG A 281 -1.79 -24.74 31.72
N GLN A 282 -2.27 -23.93 32.65
CA GLN A 282 -3.07 -22.74 32.36
C GLN A 282 -2.29 -21.69 31.55
N GLN A 283 -1.00 -21.53 31.85
CA GLN A 283 -0.13 -20.64 31.07
C GLN A 283 -0.02 -21.12 29.61
N ARG A 284 0.17 -22.42 29.37
CA ARG A 284 0.19 -22.97 28.00
C ARG A 284 -1.11 -22.77 27.24
N LEU A 285 -2.25 -22.87 27.92
CA LEU A 285 -3.57 -22.62 27.31
C LEU A 285 -3.74 -21.15 26.93
N ARG A 286 -3.39 -20.23 27.83
CA ARG A 286 -3.38 -18.79 27.54
C ARG A 286 -2.47 -18.44 26.36
N ASP A 287 -1.32 -19.09 26.27
CA ASP A 287 -0.38 -18.90 25.18
C ASP A 287 -0.93 -19.40 23.83
N PHE A 288 -1.63 -20.53 23.85
CA PHE A 288 -2.27 -21.13 22.67
C PHE A 288 -3.44 -20.30 22.13
N GLU A 289 -4.30 -19.80 23.03
CA GLU A 289 -5.44 -18.95 22.68
C GLU A 289 -5.00 -17.54 22.29
N GLY A 290 -3.88 -17.07 22.85
CA GLY A 290 -3.28 -15.79 22.53
C GLY A 290 -2.55 -15.76 21.18
N PRO A 291 -2.11 -14.57 20.76
CA PRO A 291 -1.31 -14.42 19.56
C PRO A 291 0.08 -15.06 19.72
N CYS A 292 0.55 -15.73 18.68
CA CYS A 292 1.93 -16.18 18.60
C CYS A 292 2.89 -14.98 18.71
N GLY A 293 3.86 -15.03 19.63
CA GLY A 293 4.81 -13.92 19.84
C GLY A 293 5.71 -13.59 18.64
N ILE A 294 5.73 -14.44 17.61
CA ILE A 294 6.57 -14.29 16.40
C ILE A 294 5.76 -13.82 15.18
N CYS A 295 4.63 -14.49 14.89
CA CYS A 295 3.81 -14.18 13.71
C CYS A 295 2.51 -13.43 14.02
N GLY A 296 2.09 -13.36 15.29
CA GLY A 296 0.87 -12.69 15.71
C GLY A 296 -0.43 -13.47 15.44
N GLU A 297 -0.36 -14.69 14.89
CA GLU A 297 -1.55 -15.51 14.61
C GLU A 297 -2.23 -15.96 15.90
N SER A 298 -3.56 -15.83 15.97
CA SER A 298 -4.39 -16.26 17.11
C SER A 298 -5.68 -16.94 16.60
N PRO A 299 -5.99 -18.19 17.01
CA PRO A 299 -5.18 -19.08 17.85
C PRO A 299 -3.99 -19.68 17.09
N ILE A 300 -3.02 -20.23 17.83
CA ILE A 300 -1.81 -20.81 17.26
C ILE A 300 -2.15 -22.08 16.46
N GLY A 301 -2.05 -22.04 15.12
CA GLY A 301 -2.46 -23.14 14.25
C GLY A 301 -1.62 -24.43 14.36
N THR A 302 -0.30 -24.32 14.53
CA THR A 302 0.61 -25.47 14.75
C THR A 302 1.33 -25.33 16.09
N PRO A 303 0.67 -25.58 17.22
CA PRO A 303 1.21 -25.19 18.52
C PRO A 303 2.32 -26.14 18.99
N SER A 304 3.45 -25.56 19.37
CA SER A 304 4.61 -26.25 19.93
C SER A 304 5.06 -25.57 21.21
N VAL A 305 5.38 -26.38 22.21
CA VAL A 305 5.89 -25.96 23.51
C VAL A 305 7.42 -25.92 23.45
N VAL A 306 8.00 -24.78 23.81
CA VAL A 306 9.45 -24.65 24.02
C VAL A 306 9.85 -25.10 25.43
N PRO A 307 11.12 -25.44 25.70
CA PRO A 307 11.55 -25.94 27.02
C PRO A 307 11.18 -25.05 28.22
N CYS A 308 11.03 -23.75 28.00
CA CYS A 308 10.58 -22.80 29.01
C CYS A 308 9.05 -22.77 29.26
N GLY A 309 8.28 -23.66 28.62
CA GLY A 309 6.85 -23.81 28.81
C GLY A 309 5.95 -22.92 27.94
N HIS A 310 6.50 -21.96 27.19
CA HIS A 310 5.72 -21.09 26.32
C HIS A 310 5.29 -21.77 25.01
N VAL A 311 4.15 -21.36 24.44
CA VAL A 311 3.62 -21.92 23.19
C VAL A 311 3.80 -20.94 22.02
N TYR A 312 4.30 -21.44 20.88
CA TYR A 312 4.37 -20.71 19.60
C TYR A 312 4.00 -21.64 18.43
N CYS A 313 3.93 -21.10 17.21
CA CYS A 313 3.83 -21.93 16.00
C CYS A 313 5.12 -22.72 15.78
N TYR A 314 5.01 -24.02 15.45
CA TYR A 314 6.12 -24.90 15.07
C TYR A 314 7.00 -24.26 14.00
N VAL A 315 6.38 -23.80 12.91
CA VAL A 315 7.07 -23.16 11.78
C VAL A 315 7.85 -21.93 12.24
N CYS A 316 7.26 -21.12 13.13
CA CYS A 316 7.90 -19.91 13.63
C CYS A 316 9.12 -20.21 14.51
N ILE A 317 9.04 -21.17 15.43
CA ILE A 317 10.20 -21.52 16.26
C ILE A 317 11.26 -22.21 15.41
N ALA A 318 10.88 -23.21 14.60
CA ALA A 318 11.82 -23.96 13.77
C ALA A 318 12.60 -23.04 12.82
N SER A 319 11.93 -22.11 12.14
CA SER A 319 12.61 -21.13 11.27
C SER A 319 13.58 -20.24 12.05
N ASN A 320 13.22 -19.78 13.26
CA ASN A 320 14.09 -18.94 14.07
C ASN A 320 15.28 -19.67 14.67
N CYS A 321 15.11 -20.93 15.09
CA CYS A 321 16.21 -21.76 15.56
C CYS A 321 17.15 -22.20 14.42
N LEU A 322 16.61 -22.39 13.21
CA LEU A 322 17.43 -22.59 12.01
C LEU A 322 18.21 -21.34 11.61
N ALA A 323 17.63 -20.14 11.78
CA ALA A 323 18.32 -18.89 11.48
C ALA A 323 19.27 -18.42 12.58
N ASP A 324 19.03 -18.78 13.84
CA ASP A 324 19.86 -18.43 14.97
C ASP A 324 20.00 -19.60 15.95
N SER A 325 21.18 -20.20 16.00
CA SER A 325 21.52 -21.25 16.97
C SER A 325 21.44 -20.76 18.42
N GLY A 326 21.49 -19.45 18.66
CA GLY A 326 21.34 -18.82 19.97
C GLY A 326 19.94 -18.27 20.24
N TYR A 327 18.91 -18.75 19.55
CA TYR A 327 17.55 -18.24 19.72
C TYR A 327 17.07 -18.34 21.17
N ARG A 328 16.43 -17.27 21.65
CA ARG A 328 15.88 -17.16 23.00
C ARG A 328 14.41 -16.84 22.94
N CYS A 329 13.65 -17.41 23.87
CA CYS A 329 12.22 -17.21 24.00
C CYS A 329 11.89 -15.72 24.13
N LEU A 330 10.97 -15.19 23.32
CA LEU A 330 10.57 -13.77 23.35
C LEU A 330 9.82 -13.37 24.63
N ARG A 331 9.26 -14.33 25.35
CA ARG A 331 8.45 -14.10 26.57
C ARG A 331 9.28 -14.10 27.85
N CYS A 332 10.18 -15.08 28.01
CA CYS A 332 10.99 -15.24 29.24
C CYS A 332 12.52 -15.19 29.02
N ASN A 333 12.98 -15.00 27.78
CA ASN A 333 14.40 -14.91 27.44
C ASN A 333 15.23 -16.17 27.76
N ALA A 334 14.60 -17.31 28.06
CA ALA A 334 15.28 -18.59 28.22
C ALA A 334 15.88 -19.08 26.87
N PRO A 335 17.03 -19.77 26.88
CA PRO A 335 17.55 -20.43 25.68
C PRO A 335 16.54 -21.46 25.18
N VAL A 336 16.34 -21.48 23.87
CA VAL A 336 15.44 -22.42 23.22
C VAL A 336 16.27 -23.37 22.38
N ASP A 337 16.43 -24.60 22.86
CA ASP A 337 17.09 -25.67 22.13
C ASP A 337 16.14 -26.26 21.08
N ASN A 338 16.67 -26.96 20.07
CA ASN A 338 15.92 -27.62 18.98
C ASN A 338 14.98 -28.77 19.42
N LYS A 339 14.61 -28.84 20.69
CA LYS A 339 13.70 -29.82 21.27
C LYS A 339 12.36 -29.15 21.52
N PHE A 340 11.40 -29.41 20.63
CA PHE A 340 10.04 -28.88 20.72
C PHE A 340 9.05 -30.03 20.88
N GLU A 341 8.13 -29.89 21.82
CA GLU A 341 7.03 -30.83 21.98
C GLU A 341 5.77 -30.26 21.34
N ARG A 342 5.01 -31.09 20.63
CA ARG A 342 3.71 -30.68 20.10
C ARG A 342 2.76 -30.42 21.26
N PHE A 343 2.17 -29.22 21.31
CA PHE A 343 1.13 -28.94 22.29
C PHE A 343 -0.19 -29.55 21.81
N VAL A 344 -0.81 -30.35 22.67
CA VAL A 344 -2.16 -30.87 22.42
C VAL A 344 -3.09 -30.18 23.43
N PRO A 345 -4.01 -29.30 22.97
CA PRO A 345 -4.98 -28.71 23.87
C PRO A 345 -5.89 -29.82 24.44
N PRO A 346 -6.34 -29.69 25.70
CA PRO A 346 -7.29 -30.64 26.27
C PRO A 346 -8.55 -30.65 25.40
N SER A 347 -9.07 -31.86 25.12
CA SER A 347 -10.37 -31.99 24.47
C SER A 347 -11.41 -31.23 25.30
N PRO A 348 -12.31 -30.47 24.67
CA PRO A 348 -13.40 -29.83 25.40
C PRO A 348 -14.15 -30.91 26.21
N PRO A 349 -14.58 -30.61 27.45
CA PRO A 349 -15.41 -31.54 28.20
C PRO A 349 -16.61 -31.91 27.33
N ALA A 350 -16.86 -33.22 27.19
CA ALA A 350 -18.03 -33.70 26.48
C ALA A 350 -19.24 -32.94 27.02
N SER A 351 -19.93 -32.22 26.14
CA SER A 351 -21.20 -31.57 26.47
C SER A 351 -22.07 -32.63 27.15
N PRO A 352 -22.68 -32.36 28.32
CA PRO A 352 -23.62 -33.30 28.91
C PRO A 352 -24.67 -33.58 27.84
N SER A 353 -24.73 -34.83 27.40
CA SER A 353 -25.69 -35.30 26.42
C SER A 353 -27.07 -34.89 26.90
N SER A 354 -27.76 -34.06 26.11
CA SER A 354 -29.15 -33.72 26.28
C SER A 354 -30.00 -34.98 26.05
N SER A 355 -30.03 -35.86 27.04
CA SER A 355 -30.88 -37.06 27.08
C SER A 355 -31.74 -37.01 28.33
N LEU A 356 -32.53 -35.95 28.47
CA LEU A 356 -33.61 -35.83 29.46
C LEU A 356 -34.64 -34.81 28.95
N ALA A 357 -35.28 -35.16 27.82
CA ALA A 357 -36.50 -34.52 27.34
C ALA A 357 -37.36 -35.58 26.62
N ARG A 358 -37.63 -36.68 27.31
CA ARG A 358 -38.81 -37.53 27.07
C ARG A 358 -39.36 -37.91 28.44
N HIS A 359 -40.68 -37.78 28.56
CA HIS A 359 -41.53 -37.98 29.75
C HIS A 359 -41.66 -36.80 30.70
N VAL A 360 -42.63 -35.93 30.41
CA VAL A 360 -43.85 -35.64 31.21
C VAL A 360 -44.84 -35.03 30.20
N ALA A 361 -45.79 -35.84 29.71
CA ALA A 361 -47.21 -35.89 30.10
C ALA A 361 -48.02 -34.69 29.59
#